data_AF-A0A960M0U6-F1
#
_entry.id   AF-A0A960M0U6-F1
#
_cell.length_a   1.000
_cell.length_b   1.000
_cell.length_c   1.000
_cell.angle_alpha   90.00
_cell.angle_beta   90.00
_cell.angle_gamma   90.00
#
_symmetry.space_group_name_H-M   'P 1'
#
loop_
_entity.id
_entity.type
_entity.pdbx_description
1 polymer ?
#
loop_
_entity_poly.entity_id
_entity_poly.type
_entity_poly.pdbx_seq_one_letter_code
_entity_poly.pdbx_strand_id
1 'polypeptide(L)'
;MMYLLLFGGSGDPSELRIPEAKAFRKAVDDPVRLELVLDLREQAEVFARERAGAQQRAIQELSALNIRHEAEPDAIEAVLTRLDEARRAAREGLLDTRFALRDQLTRKEWEKIYGKSE
;
A
#
# COMPACT_ATOMS: atom_id res chain seq x y z
N MET A 1 23.42 9.35 14.76
CA MET A 1 22.04 9.71 14.33
C MET A 1 21.92 9.31 12.87
N MET A 2 21.44 8.08 12.61
CA MET A 2 21.58 7.43 11.30
C MET A 2 20.32 7.70 10.47
N TYR A 3 20.49 8.46 9.39
CA TYR A 3 19.46 8.77 8.40
C TYR A 3 19.13 7.49 7.61
N LEU A 4 18.03 6.83 7.97
CA LEU A 4 17.39 5.81 7.13
C LEU A 4 16.73 6.52 5.94
N LEU A 5 17.56 6.83 4.95
CA LEU A 5 17.14 7.35 3.66
C LEU A 5 16.35 6.26 2.92
N LEU A 6 15.05 6.53 2.84
CA LEU A 6 14.05 5.91 1.98
C LEU A 6 14.55 5.90 0.52
N PHE A 7 15.16 4.80 0.07
CA PHE A 7 15.40 4.55 -1.35
C PHE A 7 14.71 3.26 -1.77
N GLY A 8 13.78 3.37 -2.72
CA GLY A 8 13.07 2.22 -3.27
C GLY A 8 11.82 2.54 -4.10
N GLY A 9 11.94 3.43 -5.09
CA GLY A 9 11.02 3.46 -6.24
C GLY A 9 10.29 4.79 -6.47
N SER A 10 10.70 5.45 -7.55
CA SER A 10 10.35 6.75 -8.14
C SER A 10 8.88 6.97 -8.53
N GLY A 11 7.92 6.47 -7.76
CA GLY A 11 6.53 6.88 -7.87
C GLY A 11 6.16 7.50 -6.54
N ASP A 12 5.62 8.72 -6.53
CA ASP A 12 5.12 9.32 -5.29
C ASP A 12 4.15 8.32 -4.64
N PRO A 13 4.43 7.79 -3.44
CA PRO A 13 3.55 6.83 -2.77
C PRO A 13 2.16 7.42 -2.48
N SER A 14 1.99 8.74 -2.57
CA SER A 14 0.68 9.40 -2.54
C SER A 14 -0.22 9.01 -3.72
N GLU A 15 0.37 8.68 -4.88
CA GLU A 15 -0.36 8.33 -6.10
C GLU A 15 -1.02 6.95 -6.04
N LEU A 16 -0.51 6.04 -5.20
CA LEU A 16 -1.08 4.70 -5.01
C LEU A 16 -2.23 4.68 -3.98
N ARG A 17 -2.64 5.84 -3.47
CA ARG A 17 -3.75 5.94 -2.53
C ARG A 17 -5.05 5.51 -3.21
N ILE A 18 -5.70 4.50 -2.62
CA ILE A 18 -7.05 4.10 -2.98
C ILE A 18 -8.05 4.95 -2.17
N PRO A 19 -9.02 5.62 -2.81
CA PRO A 19 -10.01 6.44 -2.14
C PRO A 19 -10.92 5.66 -1.18
N GLU A 20 -11.62 6.39 -0.32
CA GLU A 20 -12.63 5.79 0.56
C GLU A 20 -13.84 5.28 -0.22
N ALA A 21 -14.52 4.27 0.32
CA ALA A 21 -15.73 3.70 -0.27
C ALA A 21 -16.81 4.74 -0.63
N LYS A 22 -16.88 5.85 0.14
CA LYS A 22 -17.80 6.98 -0.13
C LYS A 22 -17.57 7.64 -1.48
N ALA A 23 -16.33 7.69 -1.98
CA ALA A 23 -16.03 8.27 -3.28
C ALA A 23 -16.63 7.42 -4.42
N PHE A 24 -16.46 6.10 -4.34
CA PHE A 24 -17.00 5.15 -5.31
C PHE A 24 -18.54 5.15 -5.32
N ARG A 25 -19.17 5.10 -4.14
CA ARG A 25 -20.64 5.15 -4.01
C ARG A 25 -21.29 6.42 -4.55
N LYS A 26 -20.55 7.53 -4.62
CA LYS A 26 -21.02 8.80 -5.18
C LYS A 26 -20.81 8.94 -6.69
N ALA A 27 -19.94 8.11 -7.26
CA ALA A 27 -19.50 8.24 -8.63
C ALA A 27 -20.08 7.17 -9.54
N VAL A 28 -20.18 5.93 -9.05
CA VAL A 28 -20.63 4.75 -9.80
C VAL A 28 -22.12 4.53 -9.59
N ASP A 29 -22.89 4.66 -10.67
CA ASP A 29 -24.36 4.53 -10.63
C ASP A 29 -24.83 3.08 -10.82
N ASP A 30 -24.01 2.23 -11.46
CA ASP A 30 -24.31 0.81 -11.70
C ASP A 30 -24.06 -0.01 -10.42
N PRO A 31 -25.10 -0.65 -9.83
CA PRO A 31 -24.96 -1.35 -8.56
C PRO A 31 -24.05 -2.59 -8.64
N VAL A 32 -24.08 -3.33 -9.75
CA VAL A 32 -23.27 -4.54 -9.91
C VAL A 32 -21.79 -4.16 -10.04
N ARG A 33 -21.51 -3.10 -10.80
CA ARG A 33 -20.15 -2.59 -10.94
C ARG A 33 -19.63 -1.94 -9.66
N LEU A 34 -20.52 -1.27 -8.91
CA LEU A 34 -20.17 -0.70 -7.62
C LEU A 34 -19.74 -1.77 -6.62
N GLU A 35 -20.41 -2.92 -6.55
CA GLU A 35 -19.98 -4.04 -5.70
C GLU A 35 -18.57 -4.52 -6.06
N LEU A 36 -18.32 -4.79 -7.35
CA LEU A 36 -16.99 -5.20 -7.83
C LEU A 36 -15.89 -4.18 -7.47
N VAL A 37 -16.18 -2.88 -7.62
CA VAL A 37 -15.25 -1.80 -7.27
C VAL A 37 -14.99 -1.72 -5.77
N LEU A 38 -16.00 -1.97 -4.94
CA LEU A 38 -15.86 -1.99 -3.49
C LEU A 38 -15.05 -3.20 -3.02
N ASP A 39 -15.22 -4.36 -3.65
CA ASP A 39 -14.43 -5.57 -3.37
C ASP A 39 -12.95 -5.35 -3.71
N LEU A 40 -12.66 -4.78 -4.89
CA LEU A 40 -11.29 -4.39 -5.27
C LEU A 40 -10.69 -3.43 -4.24
N ARG A 41 -11.48 -2.47 -3.76
CA ARG A 41 -11.03 -1.52 -2.73
C ARG A 41 -10.75 -2.22 -1.39
N GLU A 42 -11.53 -3.21 -1.00
CA GLU A 42 -11.26 -4.00 0.21
C GLU A 42 -9.95 -4.81 0.08
N GLN A 43 -9.67 -5.37 -1.10
CA GLN A 43 -8.39 -6.02 -1.38
C GLN A 43 -7.21 -5.05 -1.21
N ALA A 44 -7.33 -3.82 -1.70
CA ALA A 44 -6.32 -2.78 -1.44
C ALA A 44 -6.10 -2.48 0.05
N GLU A 45 -7.16 -2.51 0.87
CA GLU A 45 -7.01 -2.35 2.32
C GLU A 45 -6.27 -3.52 2.96
N VAL A 46 -6.41 -4.74 2.43
CA VAL A 46 -5.60 -5.88 2.88
C VAL A 46 -4.12 -5.60 2.64
N PHE A 47 -3.73 -5.21 1.43
CA PHE A 47 -2.33 -4.86 1.13
C PHE A 47 -1.80 -3.70 1.98
N ALA A 48 -2.62 -2.68 2.22
CA ALA A 48 -2.24 -1.57 3.08
C ALA A 48 -2.02 -2.02 4.54
N ARG A 49 -2.89 -2.89 5.07
CA ARG A 49 -2.75 -3.47 6.42
C ARG A 49 -1.55 -4.40 6.52
N GLU A 50 -1.29 -5.22 5.50
CA GLU A 50 -0.13 -6.10 5.44
C GLU A 50 1.18 -5.31 5.48
N ARG A 51 1.27 -4.24 4.68
CA ARG A 51 2.41 -3.31 4.71
C ARG A 51 2.61 -2.69 6.09
N ALA A 52 1.55 -2.19 6.71
CA ALA A 52 1.62 -1.59 8.04
C ALA A 52 2.03 -2.63 9.10
N GLY A 53 1.49 -3.84 9.02
CA GLY A 53 1.84 -4.95 9.90
C GLY A 53 3.30 -5.39 9.74
N ALA A 54 3.81 -5.48 8.51
CA ALA A 54 5.21 -5.77 8.24
C ALA A 54 6.14 -4.70 8.82
N GLN A 55 5.79 -3.42 8.64
CA GLN A 55 6.52 -2.29 9.24
C GLN A 55 6.55 -2.40 10.78
N GLN A 56 5.41 -2.67 11.40
CA GLN A 56 5.32 -2.78 12.87
C GLN A 56 6.13 -3.96 13.39
N ARG A 57 6.07 -5.13 12.74
CA ARG A 57 6.87 -6.30 13.10
C ARG A 57 8.37 -6.02 12.97
N ALA A 58 8.81 -5.40 11.88
CA ALA A 58 10.21 -5.04 11.68
C ALA A 58 10.71 -4.08 12.78
N ILE A 59 9.90 -3.09 13.18
CA ILE A 59 10.24 -2.18 14.29
C ILE A 59 10.40 -2.96 15.60
N GLN A 60 9.49 -3.89 15.90
CA GLN A 60 9.55 -4.72 17.11
C GLN A 60 10.80 -5.63 17.11
N GLU A 61 11.09 -6.29 15.99
CA GLU A 61 12.25 -7.16 15.83
C GLU A 61 13.56 -6.38 15.96
N LEU A 62 13.70 -5.23 15.30
CA LEU A 62 14.88 -4.37 15.43
C LEU A 62 15.05 -3.85 16.86
N SER A 63 13.95 -3.48 17.52
CA SER A 63 14.01 -3.05 18.92
C SER A 63 14.46 -4.18 19.85
N ALA A 64 14.04 -5.42 19.60
CA ALA A 64 14.45 -6.57 20.38
C ALA A 64 15.94 -6.90 20.19
N LEU A 65 16.43 -6.87 18.94
CA LEU A 65 17.85 -7.06 18.63
C LEU A 65 18.73 -6.01 19.33
N ASN A 66 18.28 -4.76 19.35
CA ASN A 66 18.99 -3.67 20.02
C ASN A 66 19.06 -3.85 21.55
N ILE A 67 17.97 -4.32 22.18
CA ILE A 67 17.91 -4.56 23.63
C ILE A 67 18.82 -5.72 24.06
N ARG A 68 18.92 -6.77 23.25
CA ARG A 68 19.73 -7.96 23.58
C ARG A 68 21.22 -7.77 23.36
N HIS A 69 21.65 -6.63 22.80
CA HIS A 69 23.01 -6.44 22.27
C HIS A 69 23.42 -7.51 21.23
N GLU A 70 22.44 -8.24 20.67
CA GLU A 70 22.58 -9.28 19.63
C GLU A 70 22.45 -8.66 18.23
N ALA A 71 22.79 -7.39 18.09
CA ALA A 71 22.67 -6.62 16.85
C ALA A 71 23.81 -6.98 15.88
N GLU A 72 23.93 -8.27 15.55
CA GLU A 72 24.79 -8.73 14.47
C GLU A 72 24.28 -8.11 13.15
N PRO A 73 25.18 -7.59 12.28
CA PRO A 73 24.79 -6.97 11.02
C PRO A 73 23.86 -7.85 10.18
N ASP A 74 24.12 -9.15 10.12
CA ASP A 74 23.33 -10.12 9.37
C ASP A 74 21.88 -10.24 9.88
N ALA A 75 21.67 -10.12 11.20
CA ALA A 75 20.34 -10.18 11.80
C ALA A 75 19.51 -8.93 11.47
N ILE A 76 20.17 -7.76 11.46
CA ILE A 76 19.54 -6.49 11.05
C ILE A 76 19.19 -6.55 9.56
N GLU A 77 20.14 -6.99 8.73
CA GLU A 77 19.93 -7.11 7.29
C GLU A 77 18.77 -8.06 6.98
N ALA A 78 18.69 -9.21 7.64
CA ALA A 78 17.58 -10.15 7.46
C ALA A 78 16.19 -9.58 7.82
N VAL A 79 16.11 -8.67 8.81
CA VAL A 79 14.85 -7.96 9.11
C VAL A 79 14.53 -6.93 8.03
N LEU A 80 15.52 -6.18 7.57
CA LEU A 80 15.34 -5.15 6.53
C LEU A 80 14.97 -5.78 5.19
N THR A 81 15.61 -6.87 4.77
CA THR A 81 15.28 -7.60 3.54
C THR A 81 13.83 -8.07 3.55
N ARG A 82 13.37 -8.71 4.63
CA ARG A 82 11.96 -9.14 4.76
C ARG A 82 10.98 -7.97 4.73
N LEU A 83 11.35 -6.84 5.34
CA LEU A 83 10.53 -5.63 5.30
C LEU A 83 10.40 -5.10 3.86
N ASP A 84 11.49 -5.06 3.11
CA ASP A 84 11.49 -4.55 1.74
C ASP A 84 10.75 -5.48 0.78
N GLU A 85 10.88 -6.80 0.94
CA GLU A 85 10.05 -7.79 0.22
C GLU A 85 8.56 -7.58 0.48
N ALA A 86 8.15 -7.43 1.75
CA ALA A 86 6.76 -7.20 2.11
C ALA A 86 6.24 -5.86 1.56
N ARG A 87 7.06 -4.80 1.58
CA ARG A 87 6.71 -3.49 0.99
C ARG A 87 6.55 -3.59 -0.52
N ARG A 88 7.42 -4.35 -1.20
CA ARG A 88 7.35 -4.56 -2.64
C ARG A 88 6.08 -5.31 -3.01
N ALA A 89 5.79 -6.43 -2.34
CA ALA A 89 4.57 -7.21 -2.57
C ALA A 89 3.30 -6.36 -2.36
N ALA A 90 3.22 -5.61 -1.27
CA ALA A 90 2.08 -4.74 -1.02
C ALA A 90 1.96 -3.60 -2.05
N ARG A 91 3.09 -3.06 -2.54
CA ARG A 91 3.10 -2.05 -3.60
C ARG A 91 2.59 -2.61 -4.92
N GLU A 92 3.05 -3.80 -5.31
CA GLU A 92 2.60 -4.50 -6.51
C GLU A 92 1.08 -4.76 -6.43
N GLY A 93 0.57 -5.30 -5.31
CA GLY A 93 -0.86 -5.52 -5.11
C GLY A 93 -1.71 -4.24 -5.15
N LEU A 94 -1.22 -3.13 -4.59
CA LEU A 94 -1.90 -1.82 -4.70
C LEU A 94 -1.93 -1.28 -6.13
N LEU A 95 -0.84 -1.48 -6.88
CA LEU A 95 -0.75 -1.05 -8.28
C LEU A 95 -1.71 -1.87 -9.16
N ASP A 96 -1.73 -3.19 -8.98
CA ASP A 96 -2.65 -4.09 -9.69
C ASP A 96 -4.10 -3.75 -9.38
N THR A 97 -4.42 -3.47 -8.11
CA THR A 97 -5.75 -3.01 -7.71
C THR A 97 -6.12 -1.70 -8.39
N ARG A 98 -5.18 -0.75 -8.51
CA ARG A 98 -5.42 0.53 -9.19
C ARG A 98 -5.70 0.33 -10.68
N PHE A 99 -5.00 -0.58 -11.36
CA PHE A 99 -5.28 -0.92 -12.75
C PHE A 99 -6.64 -1.60 -12.90
N ALA A 100 -6.96 -2.57 -12.04
CA ALA A 100 -8.27 -3.23 -12.03
C ALA A 100 -9.41 -2.21 -11.82
N LEU A 101 -9.25 -1.26 -10.90
CA LEU A 101 -10.21 -0.17 -10.70
C LEU A 101 -10.35 0.70 -11.95
N ARG A 102 -9.27 0.96 -12.68
CA ARG A 102 -9.30 1.74 -13.92
C ARG A 102 -10.06 1.03 -15.03
N ASP A 103 -9.95 -0.29 -15.09
CA ASP A 103 -10.65 -1.11 -16.09
C ASP A 103 -12.15 -1.23 -15.78
N GLN A 104 -12.53 -1.21 -14.50
CA GLN A 104 -13.94 -1.23 -14.09
C GLN A 104 -14.59 0.15 -14.22
N LEU A 105 -13.88 1.25 -13.99
CA LEU A 105 -14.48 2.58 -13.98
C LEU A 105 -14.52 3.18 -15.39
N THR A 106 -15.63 3.83 -15.74
CA THR A 106 -15.66 4.69 -16.92
C THR A 106 -14.71 5.87 -16.71
N ARG A 107 -14.23 6.46 -17.82
CA ARG A 107 -13.37 7.65 -17.76
C ARG A 107 -13.95 8.78 -16.90
N LYS A 108 -15.26 9.03 -17.01
CA LYS A 108 -15.96 10.07 -16.25
C LYS A 108 -16.00 9.76 -14.75
N GLU A 109 -16.22 8.49 -14.37
CA GLU A 109 -16.20 8.06 -12.97
C GLU A 109 -14.78 8.13 -12.40
N TRP A 110 -13.79 7.69 -13.18
CA TRP A 110 -12.38 7.80 -12.83
C TRP A 110 -11.97 9.26 -12.56
N GLU A 111 -12.31 10.18 -13.45
CA GLU A 111 -12.03 11.62 -13.27
C GLU A 111 -12.80 12.21 -12.08
N LYS A 112 -14.02 11.76 -11.78
CA LYS A 112 -14.73 12.20 -10.55
C LYS A 112 -14.03 11.76 -9.27
N ILE A 113 -13.43 10.57 -9.27
CA ILE A 113 -12.82 9.96 -8.08
C ILE A 113 -11.36 10.40 -7.90
N TYR A 114 -10.60 10.43 -9.00
CA TYR A 114 -9.15 10.64 -9.03
C TYR A 114 -8.72 11.94 -9.72
N GLY A 115 -9.62 12.63 -10.42
CA GLY A 115 -9.29 13.73 -11.34
C GLY A 115 -9.03 15.09 -10.71
N LYS A 116 -8.67 15.17 -9.43
CA LYS A 116 -8.10 16.40 -8.83
C LYS A 116 -6.99 16.08 -7.85
N SER A 117 -5.77 16.12 -8.37
CA SER A 117 -4.55 16.45 -7.63
C SER A 117 -3.74 17.34 -8.57
N GLU A 118 -4.25 18.55 -8.80
CA GLU A 118 -3.45 19.71 -9.19
C GLU A 118 -3.37 20.63 -7.99
#